data_AF-A0A8B8C9C3-F1
#
_entry.id   AF-A0A8B8C9C3-F1
#
_cell.length_a   1.000
_cell.length_b   1.000
_cell.length_c   1.000
_cell.angle_alpha   90.00
_cell.angle_beta   90.00
_cell.angle_gamma   90.00
#
_symmetry.space_group_name_H-M   'P 1'
#
loop_
_entity.id
_entity.type
_entity.pdbx_description
1 polymer ?
#
loop_
_entity_poly.entity_id
_entity_poly.type
_entity_poly.pdbx_seq_one_letter_code
_entity_poly.pdbx_strand_id
1 'polypeptide(L)'
;MKVVALCLFVGYVCSQRVVVEKPGTCPVSGIITTCECRPELITCNGDSECPGSQKCCSYGCGCRTQCVDPVGSYGPSAGCEYNGRRYRVGEGFPSSDGCNTCTCGTSGQVGCTEMACISPVGGRGVCSQPKVVGRCRAAFPRYWFNSQTNRCESFTYGGCGGNENNFKTLQECQRRCQ
;
A
#
# COMPACT_ATOMS: atom_id res chain seq x y z
N MET A 1 -2.87 -18.34 -25.23
CA MET A 1 -4.05 -18.66 -26.06
C MET A 1 -4.00 -20.15 -26.37
N LYS A 2 -4.91 -20.95 -25.84
CA LYS A 2 -5.05 -22.36 -26.23
C LYS A 2 -6.27 -22.44 -27.15
N VAL A 3 -6.07 -22.86 -28.39
CA VAL A 3 -7.14 -23.02 -29.39
C VAL A 3 -7.58 -24.48 -29.35
N VAL A 4 -8.84 -24.76 -29.03
CA VAL A 4 -9.44 -26.09 -29.14
C VAL A 4 -10.52 -26.02 -30.21
N ALA A 5 -10.36 -26.77 -31.30
CA ALA A 5 -11.32 -26.82 -32.40
C ALA A 5 -12.27 -28.01 -32.18
N LEU A 6 -13.58 -27.76 -32.11
CA LEU A 6 -14.59 -28.81 -32.19
C LEU A 6 -15.22 -28.78 -33.58
N CYS A 7 -14.80 -29.69 -34.45
CA CYS A 7 -15.40 -29.90 -35.76
C CYS A 7 -16.48 -30.98 -35.64
N LEU A 8 -17.76 -30.61 -35.75
CA LEU A 8 -18.82 -31.59 -36.01
C LEU A 8 -18.98 -31.72 -37.54
N PHE A 9 -18.98 -32.98 -37.98
CA PHE A 9 -18.91 -33.37 -39.38
C PHE A 9 -20.03 -32.76 -40.23
N VAL A 10 -19.64 -32.40 -41.47
CA VAL A 10 -20.47 -32.02 -42.63
C VAL A 10 -20.91 -30.55 -42.73
N GLY A 11 -20.15 -29.77 -43.51
CA GLY A 11 -20.76 -28.82 -44.47
C GLY A 11 -21.05 -27.38 -44.05
N TYR A 12 -20.65 -26.89 -42.88
CA TYR A 12 -20.87 -25.48 -42.52
C TYR A 12 -19.61 -24.79 -41.98
N VAL A 13 -19.44 -23.55 -42.42
CA VAL A 13 -18.41 -22.59 -42.03
C VAL A 13 -18.03 -22.75 -40.56
N CYS A 14 -16.76 -23.07 -40.31
CA CYS A 14 -16.21 -23.13 -38.97
C CYS A 14 -16.14 -21.69 -38.44
N SER A 15 -17.21 -21.20 -37.81
CA SER A 15 -17.15 -19.92 -37.11
C SER A 15 -16.30 -20.15 -35.87
N GLN A 16 -15.03 -19.76 -35.96
CA GLN A 16 -14.14 -19.70 -34.82
C GLN A 16 -14.75 -18.75 -33.78
N ARG A 17 -15.52 -19.27 -32.84
CA ARG A 17 -15.82 -18.50 -31.63
C ARG A 17 -14.51 -18.40 -30.87
N VAL A 18 -13.86 -17.26 -31.01
CA VAL A 18 -12.72 -16.90 -30.17
C VAL A 18 -13.27 -16.85 -28.75
N VAL A 19 -12.94 -17.86 -27.93
CA VAL A 19 -13.18 -17.80 -26.50
C VAL A 19 -12.27 -16.70 -25.98
N VAL A 20 -12.83 -15.52 -25.75
CA VAL A 20 -12.10 -14.36 -25.21
C VAL A 20 -11.85 -14.64 -23.73
N GLU A 21 -10.81 -15.41 -23.41
CA GLU A 21 -10.39 -15.57 -22.02
C GLU A 21 -9.69 -14.29 -21.56
N LYS A 22 -10.32 -13.59 -20.61
CA LYS A 22 -9.71 -12.42 -19.97
C LYS A 22 -8.60 -12.87 -19.01
N PRO A 23 -7.53 -12.07 -18.86
CA PRO A 23 -6.40 -12.42 -18.00
C PRO A 23 -6.81 -12.51 -16.52
N GLY A 24 -6.04 -13.27 -15.73
CA GLY A 24 -6.27 -13.50 -14.30
C GLY A 24 -7.11 -14.75 -13.99
N THR A 25 -7.27 -15.06 -12.70
CA THR A 25 -7.95 -16.26 -12.18
C THR A 25 -9.19 -15.86 -11.38
N CYS A 26 -10.22 -16.69 -11.38
CA CYS A 26 -11.40 -16.43 -10.53
C CYS A 26 -11.05 -16.48 -9.04
N PRO A 27 -11.58 -15.55 -8.21
CA PRO A 27 -11.43 -15.63 -6.76
C PRO A 27 -12.08 -16.91 -6.22
N VAL A 28 -11.48 -17.50 -5.18
CA VAL A 28 -12.06 -18.67 -4.51
C VAL A 28 -13.27 -18.21 -3.68
N SER A 29 -14.45 -18.73 -3.98
CA SER A 29 -15.66 -18.46 -3.21
C SER A 29 -15.76 -19.42 -2.03
N GLY A 30 -15.68 -18.90 -0.79
CA GLY A 30 -15.89 -19.67 0.44
C GLY A 30 -17.37 -19.83 0.84
N ILE A 31 -18.30 -19.39 -0.01
CA ILE A 31 -19.72 -19.40 0.30
C ILE A 31 -20.29 -20.78 0.00
N ILE A 32 -20.82 -21.46 1.01
CA ILE A 32 -21.53 -22.71 0.83
C ILE A 32 -22.98 -22.40 0.45
N THR A 33 -23.38 -22.74 -0.78
CA THR A 33 -24.75 -22.57 -1.28
C THR A 33 -25.35 -23.92 -1.67
N THR A 34 -26.66 -23.99 -1.92
CA THR A 34 -27.31 -25.23 -2.38
C THR A 34 -26.78 -25.64 -3.75
N CYS A 35 -26.56 -26.92 -4.02
CA CYS A 35 -26.05 -27.36 -5.33
C CYS A 35 -27.10 -27.34 -6.47
N GLU A 36 -28.31 -26.85 -6.21
CA GLU A 36 -29.35 -26.68 -7.23
C GLU A 36 -28.91 -25.68 -8.30
N CYS A 37 -28.99 -26.10 -9.56
CA CYS A 37 -28.78 -25.20 -10.69
C CYS A 37 -30.10 -24.47 -10.99
N ARG A 38 -30.16 -23.19 -10.60
CA ARG A 38 -31.27 -22.29 -10.93
C ARG A 38 -30.82 -21.30 -12.02
N PRO A 39 -31.51 -21.24 -13.18
CA PRO A 39 -31.10 -20.37 -14.29
C PRO A 39 -30.99 -18.88 -13.92
N GLU A 40 -31.80 -18.42 -12.98
CA GLU A 40 -31.82 -17.03 -12.49
C GLU A 40 -30.51 -16.60 -11.81
N LEU A 41 -29.67 -17.55 -11.41
CA LEU A 41 -28.39 -17.29 -10.73
C LEU A 41 -27.18 -17.34 -11.68
N ILE A 42 -27.42 -17.52 -12.98
CA ILE A 42 -26.43 -17.46 -14.05
C ILE A 42 -26.46 -16.03 -14.60
N THR A 43 -25.50 -15.21 -14.21
CA THR A 43 -25.45 -13.80 -14.67
C THR A 43 -24.46 -13.57 -15.81
N CYS A 44 -23.64 -14.57 -16.13
CA CYS A 44 -22.76 -14.59 -17.29
C CYS A 44 -22.46 -16.03 -17.71
N ASN A 45 -22.19 -16.25 -18.99
CA ASN A 45 -21.79 -17.55 -19.55
C ASN A 45 -20.33 -17.58 -19.99
N GLY A 46 -19.64 -16.44 -19.97
CA GLY A 46 -18.24 -16.34 -20.32
C GLY A 46 -17.68 -14.94 -20.12
N ASP A 47 -16.36 -14.83 -20.13
CA ASP A 47 -15.62 -13.58 -19.90
C ASP A 47 -16.02 -12.44 -20.85
N SER A 48 -16.43 -12.77 -22.08
CA SER A 48 -16.88 -11.80 -23.09
C SER A 48 -18.17 -11.06 -22.72
N GLU A 49 -19.00 -11.64 -21.85
CA GLU A 49 -20.26 -11.03 -21.39
C GLU A 49 -20.03 -10.06 -20.23
N CYS A 50 -18.87 -10.14 -19.57
CA CYS A 50 -18.52 -9.28 -18.46
C CYS A 50 -17.94 -7.94 -18.94
N PRO A 51 -18.19 -6.82 -18.25
CA PRO A 51 -17.62 -5.53 -18.62
C PRO A 51 -16.12 -5.44 -18.31
N GLY A 52 -15.41 -4.61 -19.06
CA GLY A 52 -13.99 -4.29 -18.82
C GLY A 52 -13.11 -5.54 -18.64
N SER A 53 -12.37 -5.59 -17.53
CA SER A 53 -11.45 -6.70 -17.18
C SER A 53 -12.09 -7.81 -16.35
N GLN A 54 -13.38 -7.73 -16.03
CA GLN A 54 -14.04 -8.73 -15.18
C GLN A 54 -14.15 -10.08 -15.86
N LYS A 55 -13.93 -11.15 -15.11
CA LYS A 55 -14.11 -12.54 -15.55
C LYS A 55 -15.46 -13.07 -15.10
N CYS A 56 -16.01 -13.99 -15.88
CA CYS A 56 -17.19 -14.73 -15.49
C CYS A 56 -16.80 -15.90 -14.60
N CYS A 57 -17.09 -15.80 -13.31
CA CYS A 57 -16.63 -16.76 -12.32
C CYS A 57 -17.79 -17.46 -11.62
N SER A 58 -17.62 -18.76 -11.39
CA SER A 58 -18.54 -19.52 -10.55
C SER A 58 -18.39 -19.11 -9.09
N TYR A 59 -19.50 -19.07 -8.36
CA TYR A 59 -19.51 -18.80 -6.92
C TYR A 59 -20.43 -19.75 -6.17
N GLY A 60 -19.99 -20.22 -5.00
CA GLY A 60 -20.64 -21.33 -4.30
C GLY A 60 -20.80 -22.58 -5.17
N CYS A 61 -21.90 -23.32 -4.98
CA CYS A 61 -22.17 -24.57 -5.67
C CYS A 61 -23.18 -24.40 -6.83
N GLY A 62 -23.47 -25.47 -7.58
CA GLY A 62 -24.42 -25.44 -8.70
C GLY A 62 -23.87 -24.72 -9.95
N CYS A 63 -24.73 -24.02 -10.68
CA CYS A 63 -24.37 -23.31 -11.91
C CYS A 63 -24.25 -21.78 -11.76
N ARG A 64 -24.15 -21.30 -10.52
CA ARG A 64 -24.12 -19.87 -10.22
C ARG A 64 -22.86 -19.22 -10.82
N THR A 65 -23.03 -18.13 -11.57
CA THR A 65 -21.92 -17.38 -12.19
C THR A 65 -22.13 -15.88 -12.06
N GLN A 66 -21.04 -15.16 -11.89
CA GLN A 66 -21.05 -13.69 -11.85
C GLN A 66 -19.77 -13.05 -12.36
N CYS A 67 -19.90 -11.84 -12.89
CA CYS A 67 -18.79 -11.02 -13.31
C CYS A 67 -18.08 -10.44 -12.10
N VAL A 68 -16.82 -10.81 -11.90
CA VAL A 68 -15.99 -10.35 -10.78
C VAL A 68 -14.60 -10.01 -11.25
N ASP A 69 -13.92 -9.17 -10.49
CA ASP A 69 -12.53 -8.84 -10.76
C ASP A 69 -11.62 -10.06 -10.52
N PRO A 70 -10.71 -10.40 -11.46
CA PRO A 70 -9.87 -11.58 -11.32
C PRO A 70 -8.74 -11.39 -10.30
N VAL A 71 -8.39 -12.47 -9.63
CA VAL A 71 -7.15 -12.59 -8.86
C VAL A 71 -5.99 -12.82 -9.83
N GLY A 72 -5.00 -11.92 -9.86
CA GLY A 72 -3.81 -12.05 -10.71
C GLY A 72 -3.86 -11.37 -12.08
N SER A 73 -4.83 -10.48 -12.34
CA SER A 73 -4.82 -9.57 -13.52
C SER A 73 -4.33 -8.15 -13.20
N TYR A 74 -3.92 -7.87 -11.97
CA TYR A 74 -3.27 -6.61 -11.64
C TYR A 74 -1.79 -6.67 -12.01
N GLY A 75 -1.47 -6.11 -13.17
CA GLY A 75 -0.21 -5.45 -13.48
C GLY A 75 -0.54 -4.35 -14.50
N PRO A 76 0.07 -3.15 -14.50
CA PRO A 76 1.04 -2.52 -13.61
C PRO A 76 0.39 -1.54 -12.60
N SER A 77 -0.78 -1.90 -12.06
CA SER A 77 -1.40 -1.23 -10.90
C SER A 77 -1.27 -2.08 -9.62
N ALA A 78 -0.36 -3.06 -9.62
CA ALA A 78 -0.15 -4.10 -8.61
C ALA A 78 0.57 -3.59 -7.37
N GLY A 79 0.08 -2.48 -6.85
CA GLY A 79 0.69 -1.76 -5.78
C GLY A 79 -0.37 -1.11 -4.92
N CYS A 80 0.06 -0.68 -3.76
CA CYS A 80 -0.76 0.05 -2.84
C CYS A 80 -0.46 1.54 -3.03
N GLU A 81 -1.48 2.38 -2.91
CA GLU A 81 -1.27 3.82 -2.84
C GLU A 81 -1.34 4.26 -1.38
N TYR A 82 -0.31 4.98 -0.93
CA TYR A 82 -0.25 5.53 0.42
C TYR A 82 0.32 6.95 0.35
N ASN A 83 -0.47 7.94 0.81
CA ASN A 83 -0.15 9.37 0.76
C ASN A 83 0.29 9.85 -0.64
N GLY A 84 -0.40 9.41 -1.69
CA GLY A 84 -0.13 9.81 -3.08
C GLY A 84 1.12 9.17 -3.69
N ARG A 85 1.79 8.25 -2.98
CA ARG A 85 2.91 7.45 -3.50
C ARG A 85 2.48 6.01 -3.73
N ARG A 86 2.98 5.41 -4.81
CA ARG A 86 2.71 4.01 -5.17
C ARG A 86 3.84 3.10 -4.72
N TYR A 87 3.47 1.96 -4.13
CA TYR A 87 4.37 0.94 -3.58
C TYR A 87 4.04 -0.42 -4.17
N ARG A 88 5.04 -1.27 -4.41
CA ARG A 88 4.83 -2.62 -4.95
C ARG A 88 4.32 -3.57 -3.87
N VAL A 89 3.57 -4.60 -4.25
CA VAL A 89 3.22 -5.69 -3.33
C VAL A 89 4.47 -6.28 -2.69
N GLY A 90 4.44 -6.44 -1.36
CA GLY A 90 5.57 -6.89 -0.54
C GLY A 90 6.57 -5.78 -0.17
N GLU A 91 6.46 -4.58 -0.75
CA GLU A 91 7.31 -3.44 -0.40
C GLU A 91 6.97 -2.91 0.99
N GLY A 92 8.00 -2.74 1.82
CA GLY A 92 7.92 -2.07 3.13
C GLY A 92 8.32 -0.60 3.03
N PHE A 93 7.60 0.29 3.72
CA PHE A 93 7.82 1.73 3.67
C PHE A 93 7.43 2.43 5.00
N PRO A 94 8.00 3.60 5.31
CA PRO A 94 7.66 4.33 6.54
C PRO A 94 6.24 4.91 6.50
N SER A 95 5.54 4.84 7.63
CA SER A 95 4.25 5.50 7.88
C SER A 95 4.42 7.03 7.97
N SER A 96 3.32 7.77 7.78
CA SER A 96 3.29 9.24 7.95
C SER A 96 3.54 9.71 9.38
N ASP A 97 3.38 8.84 10.37
CA ASP A 97 3.72 9.11 11.77
C ASP A 97 5.24 9.09 12.05
N GLY A 98 6.04 8.59 11.11
CA GLY A 98 7.50 8.54 11.19
C GLY A 98 8.08 7.50 12.16
N CYS A 99 7.25 6.64 12.76
CA CYS A 99 7.69 5.59 13.69
C CYS A 99 7.20 4.19 13.28
N ASN A 100 6.07 4.10 12.59
CA ASN A 100 5.51 2.84 12.12
C ASN A 100 6.03 2.48 10.72
N THR A 101 6.01 1.18 10.44
CA THR A 101 6.35 0.64 9.13
C THR A 101 5.11 0.04 8.51
N CYS A 102 4.88 0.35 7.24
CA CYS A 102 3.79 -0.15 6.44
C CYS A 102 4.29 -1.16 5.41
N THR A 103 3.43 -2.08 5.01
CA THR A 103 3.68 -3.06 3.96
C THR A 103 2.52 -3.11 3.00
N CYS A 104 2.82 -3.17 1.71
CA CYS A 104 1.80 -3.34 0.69
C CYS A 104 1.40 -4.82 0.56
N GLY A 105 0.15 -5.15 0.88
CA GLY A 105 -0.41 -6.49 0.79
C GLY A 105 -0.78 -6.90 -0.63
N THR A 106 -0.93 -8.21 -0.86
CA THR A 106 -1.29 -8.79 -2.17
C THR A 106 -2.67 -8.39 -2.68
N SER A 107 -3.55 -7.91 -1.78
CA SER A 107 -4.88 -7.36 -2.08
C SER A 107 -4.87 -5.88 -2.46
N GLY A 108 -3.71 -5.22 -2.47
CA GLY A 108 -3.61 -3.76 -2.66
C GLY A 108 -3.88 -2.94 -1.40
N GLN A 109 -4.07 -3.59 -0.25
CA GLN A 109 -4.24 -2.93 1.06
C GLN A 109 -2.89 -2.61 1.70
N VAL A 110 -2.83 -1.46 2.37
CA VAL A 110 -1.69 -1.06 3.20
C VAL A 110 -1.96 -1.48 4.63
N GLY A 111 -1.12 -2.36 5.18
CA GLY A 111 -1.09 -2.66 6.60
C GLY A 111 0.12 -1.99 7.25
N CYS A 112 -0.08 -1.26 8.34
CA CYS A 112 1.01 -0.65 9.10
C CYS A 112 1.11 -1.28 10.49
N THR A 113 2.30 -1.26 11.07
CA THR A 113 2.47 -1.59 12.49
C THR A 113 1.69 -0.61 13.35
N GLU A 114 1.17 -1.07 14.48
CA GLU A 114 0.54 -0.22 15.50
C GLU A 114 1.47 -0.06 16.71
N MET A 115 2.74 0.26 16.45
CA MET A 115 3.64 0.61 17.53
C MET A 115 3.22 1.98 18.05
N ALA A 116 3.05 2.08 19.37
CA ALA A 116 2.90 3.38 20.01
C ALA A 116 4.12 4.22 19.59
N CYS A 117 3.89 5.37 18.96
CA CYS A 117 4.94 6.36 18.75
C CYS A 117 5.27 6.98 20.10
N ILE A 118 6.01 6.23 20.91
CA ILE A 118 6.66 6.70 22.12
C ILE A 118 7.75 7.64 21.59
N SER A 119 7.48 8.94 21.57
CA SER A 119 8.54 9.89 21.21
C SER A 119 9.76 9.64 22.12
N PRO A 120 10.99 9.61 21.58
CA PRO A 120 11.40 10.38 20.40
C PRO A 120 12.22 9.59 19.36
N VAL A 121 11.61 8.69 18.58
CA VAL A 121 12.25 8.16 17.34
C VAL A 121 11.37 8.49 16.15
N GLY A 122 11.52 9.71 15.64
CA GLY A 122 10.85 10.16 14.42
C GLY A 122 10.64 11.67 14.38
N GLY A 123 11.65 12.42 13.92
CA GLY A 123 11.49 13.79 13.37
C GLY A 123 11.09 14.92 14.32
N ARG A 124 10.01 14.77 15.11
CA ARG A 124 9.35 15.85 15.85
C ARG A 124 9.74 15.91 17.32
N GLY A 125 10.16 14.80 17.94
CA GLY A 125 10.54 14.77 19.36
C GLY A 125 11.77 15.64 19.67
N VAL A 126 12.90 15.36 19.02
CA VAL A 126 14.12 16.18 19.15
C VAL A 126 13.84 17.64 18.80
N CYS A 127 13.19 17.90 17.67
CA CYS A 127 12.96 19.25 17.18
C CYS A 127 11.86 20.01 17.95
N SER A 128 11.12 19.36 18.84
CA SER A 128 10.16 20.04 19.73
C SER A 128 10.70 20.28 21.15
N GLN A 129 11.85 19.68 21.49
CA GLN A 129 12.49 19.92 22.78
C GLN A 129 12.98 21.39 22.88
N PRO A 130 12.96 22.00 24.07
CA PRO A 130 13.47 23.35 24.26
C PRO A 130 15.01 23.39 24.15
N LYS A 131 15.60 24.56 23.88
CA LYS A 131 17.05 24.73 24.11
C LYS A 131 17.40 24.54 25.58
N VAL A 132 18.48 23.82 25.86
CA VAL A 132 18.99 23.60 27.22
C VAL A 132 20.47 23.95 27.30
N VAL A 133 20.79 25.03 28.02
CA VAL A 133 22.17 25.45 28.30
C VAL A 133 22.88 24.40 29.18
N GLY A 134 22.15 23.84 30.15
CA GLY A 134 22.68 22.86 31.09
C GLY A 134 23.42 23.50 32.27
N ARG A 135 23.95 22.66 33.17
CA ARG A 135 24.51 23.10 34.47
C ARG A 135 26.00 23.47 34.45
N CYS A 136 26.72 23.06 33.40
CA CYS A 136 28.12 23.39 33.24
C CYS A 136 28.31 24.82 32.71
N ARG A 137 29.51 25.40 32.91
CA ARG A 137 29.81 26.82 32.64
C ARG A 137 30.78 27.05 31.47
N ALA A 138 30.96 26.06 30.60
CA ALA A 138 31.70 26.26 29.35
C ALA A 138 30.81 26.99 28.32
N ALA A 139 31.40 27.53 27.26
CA ALA A 139 30.68 28.25 26.21
C ALA A 139 30.89 27.57 24.87
N PHE A 140 30.00 26.64 24.52
CA PHE A 140 30.02 25.97 23.21
C PHE A 140 28.94 26.55 22.31
N PRO A 141 29.28 27.12 21.13
CA PRO A 141 28.28 27.53 20.15
C PRO A 141 27.59 26.28 19.59
N ARG A 142 26.27 26.26 19.65
CA ARG A 142 25.41 25.16 19.18
C ARG A 142 24.18 25.71 18.47
N TYR A 143 23.46 24.83 17.80
CA TYR A 143 22.20 25.13 17.14
C TYR A 143 21.07 24.29 17.74
N TRP A 144 19.88 24.86 17.83
CA TRP A 144 18.67 24.14 18.22
C TRP A 144 17.55 24.54 17.25
N PHE A 145 16.58 23.66 17.03
CA PHE A 145 15.40 23.97 16.26
C PHE A 145 14.35 24.65 17.14
N ASN A 146 14.01 25.88 16.80
CA ASN A 146 12.95 26.63 17.44
C ASN A 146 11.62 26.36 16.73
N SER A 147 10.73 25.60 17.38
CA SER A 147 9.41 25.26 16.82
C SER A 147 8.45 26.44 16.73
N GLN A 148 8.69 27.53 17.47
CA GLN A 148 7.85 28.73 17.40
C GLN A 148 8.15 29.52 16.13
N THR A 149 9.41 29.57 15.70
CA THR A 149 9.84 30.27 14.50
C THR A 149 10.00 29.34 13.29
N ASN A 150 9.97 28.02 13.51
CA ASN A 150 10.31 26.97 12.54
C ASN A 150 11.72 27.12 11.95
N ARG A 151 12.69 27.59 12.75
CA ARG A 151 14.07 27.83 12.30
C ARG A 151 15.09 27.24 13.25
N CYS A 152 16.22 26.83 12.67
CA CYS A 152 17.42 26.51 13.44
C CYS A 152 18.12 27.81 13.88
N GLU A 153 18.23 27.99 15.19
CA GLU A 153 18.79 29.19 15.82
C GLU A 153 20.03 28.81 16.65
N SER A 154 20.99 29.73 16.78
CA SER A 154 22.18 29.50 17.60
C SER A 154 21.89 29.73 19.09
N PHE A 155 22.59 28.98 19.94
CA PHE A 155 22.59 29.18 21.40
C PHE A 155 23.92 28.73 22.02
N THR A 156 24.18 29.17 23.25
CA THR A 156 25.36 28.76 24.02
C THR A 156 25.03 27.53 24.87
N TYR A 157 25.74 26.43 24.64
CA TYR A 157 25.66 25.23 25.46
C TYR A 157 26.77 25.22 26.53
N GLY A 158 26.36 24.97 27.78
CA GLY A 158 27.20 24.94 28.98
C GLY A 158 28.21 23.79 29.02
N GLY A 159 28.05 22.78 28.16
CA GLY A 159 28.94 21.63 28.05
C GLY A 159 28.43 20.34 28.70
N CYS A 160 27.42 20.41 29.58
CA CYS A 160 26.79 19.22 30.17
C CYS A 160 25.32 19.47 30.53
N GLY A 161 24.51 18.40 30.59
CA GLY A 161 23.11 18.48 31.01
C GLY A 161 22.18 19.11 29.98
N GLY A 162 22.51 19.01 28.69
CA GLY A 162 21.62 19.39 27.58
C GLY A 162 20.65 18.27 27.21
N ASN A 163 19.90 18.47 26.12
CA ASN A 163 19.05 17.48 25.49
C ASN A 163 19.46 17.26 24.02
N GLU A 164 18.65 16.54 23.25
CA GLU A 164 18.98 16.15 21.87
C GLU A 164 18.80 17.29 20.85
N ASN A 165 18.06 18.35 21.18
CA ASN A 165 17.91 19.54 20.33
C ASN A 165 19.14 20.45 20.44
N ASN A 166 20.31 19.88 20.12
CA ASN A 166 21.62 20.48 20.32
C ASN A 166 22.59 19.98 19.25
N PHE A 167 22.70 20.73 18.17
CA PHE A 167 23.48 20.40 16.99
C PHE A 167 24.77 21.21 16.94
N LYS A 168 25.84 20.64 16.36
CA LYS A 168 27.13 21.35 16.23
C LYS A 168 27.11 22.37 15.10
N THR A 169 26.34 22.11 14.05
CA THR A 169 26.26 22.97 12.87
C THR A 169 24.82 23.29 12.49
N LEU A 170 24.61 24.40 11.80
CA LEU A 170 23.32 24.78 11.26
C LEU A 170 22.78 23.71 10.30
N GLN A 171 23.63 23.19 9.42
CA GLN A 171 23.24 22.17 8.44
C GLN A 171 22.77 20.86 9.09
N GLU A 172 23.39 20.46 10.20
CA GLU A 172 22.97 19.29 10.96
C GLU A 172 21.57 19.49 11.55
N CYS A 173 21.31 20.66 12.13
CA CYS A 173 19.99 21.03 12.64
C CYS A 173 18.93 21.03 11.52
N GLN A 174 19.23 21.67 10.39
CA GLN A 174 18.31 21.77 9.26
C GLN A 174 17.98 20.39 8.71
N ARG A 175 18.99 19.57 8.41
CA ARG A 175 18.79 18.19 7.93
C ARG A 175 17.94 17.34 8.88
N ARG A 176 17.97 17.65 10.18
CA ARG A 176 17.26 16.87 11.20
C ARG A 176 15.81 17.35 11.44
N CYS A 177 15.52 18.62 11.19
CA CYS A 177 14.30 19.30 11.65
C CYS A 177 13.54 20.12 10.58
N GLN A 178 14.07 20.25 9.36
CA GLN A 178 13.45 20.93 8.21
C GLN A 178 13.41 19.98 7.02
#